data_AF-A0A5D2TU89-F1
#
_entry.id   AF-A0A5D2TU89-F1
#
_cell.length_a   1.000
_cell.length_b   1.000
_cell.length_c   1.000
_cell.angle_alpha   90.00
_cell.angle_beta   90.00
_cell.angle_gamma   90.00
#
_symmetry.space_group_name_H-M   'P 1'
#
loop_
_entity.id
_entity.type
_entity.pdbx_description
1 polymer ?
#
loop_
_entity_poly.entity_id
_entity_poly.type
_entity_poly.pdbx_seq_one_letter_code
_entity_poly.pdbx_strand_id
1 'polypeptide(L)' 'MDRAFNFGDNQILQIYGFTHKSLASRRVKRVRNETSNPLEVKDELGLLHPAFKAVKVSSS' A
#
# COMPACT_ATOMS: atom_id res chain seq x y z
N MET A 1 -2.31 -7.61 -20.64
CA MET A 1 -3.01 -6.94 -19.51
C MET A 1 -2.25 -7.09 -18.20
N ASP A 2 -1.61 -8.24 -17.95
CA ASP A 2 -0.87 -8.55 -16.70
C ASP A 2 0.06 -7.43 -16.21
N ARG A 3 0.84 -6.83 -17.11
CA ARG A 3 1.75 -5.73 -16.75
C ARG A 3 1.04 -4.47 -16.29
N ALA A 4 -0.10 -4.13 -16.88
CA ALA A 4 -0.90 -2.97 -16.49
C ALA A 4 -1.61 -3.20 -15.15
N PHE A 5 -2.11 -4.42 -14.93
CA PHE A 5 -2.67 -4.83 -13.64
C PHE A 5 -1.61 -4.70 -12.54
N ASN A 6 -0.44 -5.33 -12.71
CA ASN A 6 0.64 -5.27 -11.73
C ASN A 6 1.21 -3.86 -11.52
N PHE A 7 1.11 -2.98 -12.52
CA PHE A 7 1.48 -1.58 -12.39
C PHE A 7 0.55 -0.83 -11.42
N GLY A 8 -0.76 -1.05 -11.51
CA GLY A 8 -1.72 -0.52 -10.54
C GLY A 8 -1.62 -1.20 -9.18
N ASP A 9 -1.56 -2.54 -9.16
CA ASP A 9 -1.51 -3.35 -7.94
C ASP A 9 -0.27 -3.03 -7.08
N ASN A 10 0.86 -2.67 -7.71
CA ASN A 10 2.04 -2.21 -6.98
C ASN A 10 1.77 -0.98 -6.09
N GLN A 11 0.90 -0.06 -6.51
CA GLN A 11 0.55 1.11 -5.70
C GLN A 11 -0.21 0.70 -4.42
N ILE A 12 -0.99 -0.39 -4.50
CA ILE A 12 -1.71 -0.94 -3.35
C ILE A 12 -0.78 -1.78 -2.46
N LEU A 13 0.03 -2.65 -3.06
CA LEU A 13 0.96 -3.52 -2.32
C LEU A 13 2.01 -2.72 -1.52
N GLN A 14 2.44 -1.57 -2.04
CA GLN A 14 3.40 -0.70 -1.36
C GLN A 14 2.89 -0.22 0.01
N ILE A 15 1.59 0.04 0.14
CA ILE A 15 0.94 0.42 1.42
C ILE A 15 1.23 -0.63 2.50
N TYR A 16 1.23 -1.90 2.10
CA TYR A 16 1.46 -3.05 2.98
C TYR A 16 2.92 -3.53 3.01
N GLY A 17 3.85 -2.83 2.36
CA GLY A 17 5.26 -3.18 2.36
C GLY A 17 5.66 -4.27 1.37
N PHE A 18 4.92 -4.43 0.28
CA PHE A 18 5.22 -5.37 -0.81
C PHE A 18 5.29 -4.71 -2.19
N THR A 19 5.88 -5.42 -3.16
CA THR A 19 5.82 -5.08 -4.58
C THR A 19 5.98 -6.35 -5.43
N HIS A 20 5.43 -6.38 -6.63
CA HIS A 20 5.70 -7.44 -7.61
C HIS A 20 7.20 -7.51 -7.93
N LYS A 21 7.72 -8.72 -8.13
CA LYS A 21 9.14 -8.92 -8.51
C LYS A 21 9.49 -8.26 -9.84
N SER A 22 8.54 -8.26 -10.76
CA SER A 22 8.54 -7.48 -12.01
C SER A 22 7.09 -7.32 -12.46
N LEU A 23 6.81 -6.40 -13.38
CA LEU A 23 5.44 -6.22 -13.90
C LEU A 23 4.89 -7.46 -14.62
N ALA A 24 5.73 -8.39 -15.05
CA ALA A 24 5.28 -9.64 -15.70
C ALA A 24 5.10 -10.81 -14.71
N SER A 25 5.56 -10.69 -13.47
CA SER A 25 5.50 -11.76 -12.48
C SER A 25 4.33 -11.57 -11.53
N ARG A 26 3.64 -12.66 -11.18
CA ARG A 26 2.61 -12.66 -10.13
C ARG A 26 3.20 -12.75 -8.72
N ARG A 27 4.52 -12.99 -8.59
CA ARG A 27 5.20 -13.14 -7.31
C ARG A 27 5.54 -11.77 -6.74
N VAL A 28 5.31 -11.58 -5.46
CA VAL A 28 5.70 -10.37 -4.73
C VAL A 28 6.99 -10.57 -3.93
N LYS A 29 7.59 -9.45 -3.52
CA LYS A 29 8.71 -9.36 -2.58
C LYS A 29 8.44 -8.24 -1.58
N ARG A 30 9.04 -8.33 -0.40
CA ARG A 30 8.98 -7.28 0.62
C ARG A 30 9.81 -6.07 0.16
N VAL A 31 9.34 -4.87 0.49
CA VAL A 31 10.12 -3.62 0.31
C VAL A 31 10.74 -3.12 1.62
N ARG A 32 10.32 -3.66 2.77
CA ARG A 32 10.84 -3.32 4.09
C ARG A 32 10.84 -4.54 5.02
N ASN A 33 11.64 -4.44 6.09
CA ASN A 33 11.62 -5.41 7.18
C ASN A 33 10.33 -5.29 8.00
N GLU A 34 10.00 -6.35 8.74
CA GLU A 34 8.90 -6.31 9.71
C GLU A 34 9.28 -5.44 10.91
N THR A 35 8.26 -4.86 11.53
CA THR A 35 8.40 -3.99 12.72
C THR A 35 7.34 -4.36 13.73
N SER A 36 7.66 -4.24 15.02
CA SER A 36 6.69 -4.34 16.11
C SER A 36 5.79 -3.10 16.20
N ASN A 37 6.14 -2.01 15.52
CA ASN A 37 5.43 -0.73 15.55
C ASN A 37 4.84 -0.37 14.17
N PRO A 38 3.84 -1.10 13.67
CA PRO A 38 3.35 -0.95 12.29
C PRO A 38 2.69 0.41 12.01
N LEU A 39 2.19 1.11 13.03
CA LEU A 39 1.48 2.40 12.89
C LEU A 39 2.43 3.60 12.72
N GLU A 40 3.70 3.46 13.09
CA GLU A 40 4.70 4.51 12.88
C GLU A 40 5.09 4.61 11.40
N VAL A 41 4.86 3.55 10.63
CA VAL A 41 5.21 3.49 9.22
C VAL A 41 4.08 4.04 8.37
N LYS A 42 4.27 5.25 7.84
CA LYS A 42 3.34 5.87 6.90
C LYS A 42 3.61 5.36 5.49
N ASP A 43 2.55 5.13 4.72
CA ASP A 43 2.66 4.84 3.30
C ASP A 43 2.96 6.13 2.52
N GLU A 44 3.71 6.02 1.42
CA GLU A 44 4.25 7.18 0.68
C GLU A 44 3.13 8.06 0.08
N LEU A 45 2.01 7.47 -0.30
CA LEU A 45 0.91 8.14 -0.99
C LEU A 45 -0.26 8.51 -0.06
N GLY A 46 -0.19 8.17 1.23
CA GLY A 46 -1.27 8.40 2.20
C GLY A 46 -2.60 7.72 1.86
N LEU A 47 -2.56 6.60 1.14
CA LEU A 47 -3.71 5.84 0.66
C LEU A 47 -4.31 4.92 1.71
N LEU A 48 -3.60 4.63 2.80
CA LEU A 48 -4.13 3.79 3.89
C LEU A 48 -5.26 4.49 4.66
N HIS A 49 -5.09 5.79 4.92
CA HIS A 49 -6.07 6.63 5.62
C HIS A 49 -6.33 7.94 4.85
N PRO A 50 -6.93 7.85 3.65
CA PRO A 50 -7.03 8.99 2.77
C PRO A 50 -8.20 9.90 3.16
N ALA A 51 -8.06 11.20 2.88
CA ALA A 51 -9.09 12.19 3.19
C ALA A 51 -10.45 11.89 2.53
N PHE A 52 -10.47 11.27 1.35
CA PHE A 52 -11.70 10.93 0.64
C PHE A 52 -12.52 9.81 1.32
N LYS A 53 -11.96 9.12 2.32
CA LYS A 53 -12.67 8.15 3.18
C LYS A 53 -12.92 8.66 4.60
N ALA A 54 -12.55 9.90 4.91
CA ALA A 54 -12.69 10.43 6.26
C ALA A 54 -14.17 10.53 6.67
N VAL A 55 -14.53 9.96 7.81
CA VAL A 55 -15.85 10.10 8.43
C VAL A 55 -15.84 11.36 9.28
N LYS A 56 -16.78 12.28 9.04
CA LYS A 56 -16.98 13.43 9.93
C LYS A 56 -17.62 12.95 11.23
N VAL A 57 -16.82 12.82 12.27
CA VAL A 57 -17.32 12.60 13.63
C VAL A 57 -17.67 13.98 14.20
N SER A 58 -18.96 14.24 14.45
CA SER A 58 -19.36 15.42 15.23
C SER A 58 -18.87 15.21 16.66
N SER A 59 -18.02 16.11 17.16
CA SER A 59 -17.67 16.14 18.58
C SER A 59 -18.94 16.40 19.39
N SER A 60 -19.26 15.48 20.30
CA SER A 60 -20.30 15.69 21.32
C SER A 60 -19.91 16.77 22.32
#